data_AF-A0A950U423-F1
#
_entry.id   AF-A0A950U423-F1
#
_cell.length_a   1.000
_cell.length_b   1.000
_cell.length_c   1.000
_cell.angle_alpha   90.00
_cell.angle_beta   90.00
_cell.angle_gamma   90.00
#
_symmetry.space_group_name_H-M   'P 1'
#
loop_
_entity.id
_entity.type
_entity.pdbx_description
1 polymer ?
#
loop_
_entity_poly.entity_id
_entity_poly.type
_entity_poly.pdbx_seq_one_letter_code
_entity_poly.pdbx_strand_id
1 'polypeptide(L)'
;MTERARPVLVYVLMVVVGAAAFLYPFWIPGRALPNQAHSGDAPLVAALAGALVVGAVALEVRRGTMNGATIAILGVLAAIAGLLRLLELPGGGNGIFFLVVLAGAAFGPRFGLLLGLSAMA
;
A
#
# COMPACT_ATOMS: atom_id res chain seq x y z
N MET A 1 -4.43 -10.33 26.07
CA MET A 1 -5.24 -9.29 25.38
C MET A 1 -4.37 -8.29 24.61
N THR A 2 -3.20 -7.92 25.11
CA THR A 2 -2.22 -7.00 24.50
C THR A 2 -1.68 -7.46 23.13
N GLU A 3 -1.52 -8.77 22.89
CA GLU A 3 -0.97 -9.28 21.63
C GLU A 3 -1.87 -9.07 20.41
N ARG A 4 -3.20 -9.06 20.58
CA ARG A 4 -4.15 -8.79 19.49
C ARG A 4 -4.43 -7.30 19.29
N ALA A 5 -4.22 -6.47 20.32
CA ALA A 5 -4.39 -5.02 20.23
C ALA A 5 -3.33 -4.36 19.33
N ARG A 6 -2.08 -4.83 19.41
CA ARG A 6 -0.95 -4.28 18.63
C ARG A 6 -1.13 -4.37 17.10
N PRO A 7 -1.53 -5.51 16.49
CA PRO A 7 -1.77 -5.58 15.04
C PRO A 7 -2.98 -4.73 14.61
N VAL A 8 -4.06 -4.74 15.39
CA VAL A 8 -5.23 -3.90 15.09
C VAL A 8 -4.83 -2.43 15.07
N LEU A 9 -4.02 -1.98 16.03
CA LEU A 9 -3.51 -0.62 16.07
C LEU A 9 -2.70 -0.26 14.82
N VAL A 10 -1.84 -1.16 14.33
CA VAL A 10 -1.05 -0.94 13.11
C VAL A 10 -1.94 -0.79 11.88
N TYR A 11 -2.93 -1.66 11.71
CA TYR A 11 -3.87 -1.56 10.59
C TYR A 11 -4.73 -0.29 10.66
N VAL A 12 -5.20 0.08 11.87
CA VAL A 12 -5.94 1.32 12.07
C VAL A 12 -5.07 2.53 11.74
N LEU A 13 -3.81 2.55 12.19
CA LEU A 13 -2.84 3.60 11.83
C LEU A 13 -2.65 3.70 10.31
N MET A 14 -2.47 2.57 9.63
CA MET A 14 -2.35 2.54 8.16
C MET A 14 -3.58 3.12 7.46
N VAL A 15 -4.80 2.76 7.92
CA VAL A 15 -6.05 3.31 7.37
C VAL A 15 -6.14 4.81 7.60
N VAL A 16 -5.80 5.29 8.81
CA VAL A 16 -5.81 6.72 9.14
C VAL A 16 -4.81 7.49 8.28
N VAL A 17 -3.59 6.97 8.12
CA VAL A 17 -2.56 7.58 7.26
C VAL A 17 -3.00 7.60 5.80
N GLY A 18 -3.55 6.50 5.29
CA GLY A 18 -4.07 6.41 3.92
C GLY A 18 -5.23 7.37 3.68
N ALA A 19 -6.18 7.46 4.63
CA ALA A 19 -7.29 8.40 4.56
C ALA A 19 -6.80 9.86 4.61
N ALA A 20 -5.85 10.18 5.49
CA ALA A 20 -5.25 11.51 5.56
C ALA A 20 -4.53 11.88 4.26
N ALA A 21 -3.76 10.96 3.68
CA ALA A 21 -3.08 11.17 2.40
C ALA A 21 -4.07 11.37 1.23
N PHE A 22 -5.20 10.65 1.23
CA PHE A 22 -6.25 10.79 0.24
C PHE A 22 -7.06 12.09 0.41
N LEU A 23 -7.32 12.50 1.65
CA LEU A 23 -8.06 13.73 1.96
C LEU A 23 -7.20 14.98 1.78
N TYR A 24 -5.90 14.92 2.05
CA TYR A 24 -4.97 16.06 2.01
C TYR A 24 -5.13 16.99 0.79
N PRO A 25 -5.25 16.51 -0.46
CA PRO A 25 -5.39 17.37 -1.64
C PRO A 25 -6.65 18.24 -1.63
N PHE A 26 -7.72 17.83 -0.96
CA PHE A 26 -8.99 18.56 -0.91
C PHE A 26 -8.92 19.83 -0.03
N TRP A 27 -7.90 19.95 0.83
CA TRP A 27 -7.66 21.13 1.66
C TRP A 27 -6.67 22.13 1.05
N ILE A 28 -6.10 21.84 -0.14
CA ILE A 28 -5.11 22.70 -0.80
C ILE A 28 -5.81 23.60 -1.85
N PRO A 29 -5.62 24.93 -1.82
CA PRO A 29 -6.16 25.83 -2.84
C PRO A 29 -5.56 25.55 -4.22
N GLY A 30 -6.39 25.32 -5.24
CA GLY A 30 -6.00 24.87 -6.59
C GLY A 30 -5.13 25.82 -7.44
N ARG A 31 -4.53 26.87 -6.86
CA ARG A 31 -3.69 27.85 -7.57
C ARG A 31 -2.18 27.67 -7.37
N ALA A 32 -1.76 26.73 -6.54
CA ALA A 32 -0.35 26.59 -6.16
C ALA A 32 0.15 25.15 -6.26
N LEU A 33 0.13 24.54 -7.44
CA LEU A 33 1.04 23.43 -7.72
C LEU A 33 1.62 23.59 -9.13
N PRO A 34 2.74 24.30 -9.29
CA PRO A 34 3.62 24.03 -10.43
C PRO A 34 3.88 22.52 -10.45
N ASN A 35 3.83 21.88 -11.63
CA ASN A 35 4.17 20.44 -11.81
C ASN A 35 5.56 20.05 -11.26
N GLN A 36 6.37 21.02 -10.82
CA GLN A 36 7.71 20.89 -10.27
C GLN A 36 7.77 21.00 -8.73
N ALA A 37 6.66 21.28 -8.02
CA ALA A 37 6.68 21.57 -6.59
C ALA A 37 7.05 20.38 -5.68
N HIS A 38 7.01 19.15 -6.20
CA HIS A 38 7.31 17.93 -5.45
C HIS A 38 8.54 17.18 -5.96
N SER A 39 9.30 17.72 -6.91
CA SER A 39 10.48 17.03 -7.47
C SER A 39 11.59 16.80 -6.44
N GLY A 40 11.69 17.64 -5.40
CA GLY A 40 12.63 17.46 -4.28
C GLY A 40 12.17 16.47 -3.22
N ASP A 41 10.89 16.52 -2.84
CA ASP A 41 10.38 15.78 -1.66
C ASP A 41 9.76 14.43 -2.02
N ALA A 42 9.24 14.26 -3.23
CA ALA A 42 8.56 13.03 -3.65
C ALA A 42 9.43 11.76 -3.53
N PRO A 43 10.73 11.75 -3.92
CA PRO A 43 11.57 10.56 -3.77
C PRO A 43 11.77 10.13 -2.32
N LEU A 44 11.92 11.10 -1.41
CA LEU A 44 12.10 10.85 0.03
C LEU A 44 10.81 10.29 0.65
N VAL A 45 9.65 10.85 0.29
CA VAL A 45 8.35 10.36 0.76
C VAL A 45 8.08 8.94 0.25
N ALA A 46 8.40 8.65 -1.01
CA ALA A 46 8.29 7.30 -1.58
C ALA A 46 9.23 6.31 -0.87
N ALA A 47 10.49 6.69 -0.62
CA ALA A 47 11.43 5.86 0.11
C ALA A 47 10.98 5.57 1.55
N LEU A 48 10.40 6.56 2.23
CA LEU A 48 9.83 6.40 3.58
C LEU A 48 8.62 5.44 3.56
N ALA A 49 7.72 5.59 2.60
CA ALA A 49 6.58 4.68 2.42
C ALA A 49 7.06 3.25 2.17
N GLY A 50 8.04 3.05 1.29
CA GLY A 50 8.66 1.76 1.04
C GLY A 50 9.28 1.15 2.30
N ALA A 51 10.02 1.94 3.07
CA ALA A 51 10.58 1.48 4.35
C ALA A 51 9.50 1.05 5.36
N LEU A 52 8.39 1.79 5.43
CA LEU A 52 7.24 1.43 6.28
C LEU A 52 6.59 0.12 5.85
N VAL A 53 6.45 -0.11 4.54
CA VAL A 53 5.90 -1.37 4.01
C VAL A 53 6.82 -2.55 4.29
N VAL A 54 8.13 -2.41 4.05
CA VAL A 54 9.11 -3.44 4.39
C VAL A 54 9.08 -3.74 5.89
N GLY A 55 8.98 -2.71 6.72
CA GLY A 55 8.83 -2.85 8.17
C GLY A 55 7.56 -3.60 8.57
N ALA A 56 6.42 -3.31 7.94
CA ALA A 56 5.16 -3.99 8.17
C ALA A 56 5.23 -5.49 7.82
N VAL A 57 5.78 -5.81 6.64
CA VAL A 57 5.99 -7.20 6.20
C VAL A 57 6.92 -7.93 7.18
N ALA A 58 8.04 -7.33 7.57
CA ALA A 58 8.97 -7.91 8.55
C ALA A 58 8.32 -8.18 9.91
N LEU A 59 7.37 -7.32 10.33
CA LEU A 59 6.58 -7.48 11.55
C LEU A 59 5.62 -8.67 11.48
N GLU A 60 5.02 -8.92 10.31
CA GLU A 60 4.17 -10.10 10.07
C GLU A 60 4.97 -11.40 10.00
N VAL A 61 6.17 -11.37 9.41
CA VAL A 61 7.08 -12.53 9.41
C VAL A 61 7.45 -12.91 10.84
N ARG A 62 7.83 -11.93 11.68
CA ARG A 62 8.23 -12.18 13.07
C ARG A 62 7.10 -12.72 13.96
N ARG A 63 5.84 -12.55 13.56
CA ARG A 63 4.66 -13.00 14.32
C ARG A 63 4.22 -14.42 13.97
N GLY A 64 4.86 -15.07 12.98
CA GLY A 64 4.47 -16.41 12.53
C GLY A 64 3.09 -16.46 11.88
N THR A 65 2.49 -15.31 11.57
CA THR A 65 1.16 -15.22 10.96
C THR A 65 1.18 -15.44 9.44
N MET A 66 2.35 -15.33 8.82
CA MET A 66 2.58 -15.68 7.41
C MET A 66 3.69 -16.71 7.30
N ASN A 67 3.44 -17.74 6.49
CA ASN A 67 4.47 -18.68 6.08
C ASN A 67 5.37 -18.04 5.00
N GLY A 68 6.61 -18.50 4.84
CA GLY A 68 7.55 -18.04 3.82
C GLY A 68 6.97 -18.05 2.40
N ALA A 69 6.15 -19.07 2.09
CA ALA A 69 5.44 -19.16 0.81
C ALA A 69 4.46 -17.99 0.58
N THR A 70 3.72 -17.58 1.62
CA THR A 70 2.77 -16.45 1.54
C THR A 70 3.50 -15.13 1.27
N ILE A 71 4.66 -14.94 1.89
CA ILE A 71 5.50 -13.75 1.68
C ILE A 71 6.06 -13.74 0.26
N ALA A 72 6.49 -14.89 -0.26
CA ALA A 72 6.95 -15.00 -1.65
C ALA A 72 5.83 -14.63 -2.63
N ILE A 73 4.61 -15.15 -2.42
CA ILE A 73 3.43 -14.80 -3.23
C ILE A 73 3.12 -13.30 -3.13
N LEU A 74 3.19 -12.70 -1.94
CA LEU A 74 2.99 -11.27 -1.75
C LEU A 74 3.97 -10.45 -2.59
N GLY A 75 5.25 -10.83 -2.60
CA GLY A 75 6.28 -10.16 -3.40
C GLY A 75 6.06 -10.31 -4.91
N VAL A 76 5.72 -11.53 -5.37
CA VAL A 76 5.42 -11.78 -6.79
C VAL A 76 4.18 -10.99 -7.24
N LEU A 77 3.11 -11.00 -6.45
CA LEU A 77 1.90 -10.24 -6.77
C LEU A 77 2.15 -8.73 -6.73
N ALA A 78 3.01 -8.23 -5.82
CA ALA A 78 3.41 -6.82 -5.80
C ALA A 78 4.18 -6.42 -7.07
N ALA A 79 5.09 -7.28 -7.56
CA ALA A 79 5.78 -7.06 -8.82
C ALA A 79 4.82 -7.05 -10.02
N ILE A 80 3.85 -7.98 -10.05
CA ILE A 80 2.79 -8.01 -11.08
C ILE A 80 1.93 -6.75 -10.99
N ALA A 81 1.59 -6.28 -9.79
CA ALA A 81 0.89 -5.01 -9.60
C ALA A 81 1.67 -3.85 -10.22
N GLY A 82 2.98 -3.79 -10.02
CA GLY A 82 3.85 -2.80 -10.68
C GLY A 82 3.74 -2.83 -12.20
N LEU A 83 3.67 -4.03 -12.80
CA LEU A 83 3.48 -4.19 -14.25
C LEU A 83 2.07 -3.78 -14.70
N LEU A 84 1.03 -4.12 -13.93
CA LEU A 84 -0.35 -3.72 -14.21
C LEU A 84 -0.57 -2.21 -14.15
N ARG A 85 0.32 -1.44 -13.51
CA ARG A 85 0.25 0.03 -13.55
C ARG A 85 0.44 0.60 -14.95
N LEU A 86 1.11 -0.14 -15.84
CA LEU A 86 1.27 0.23 -17.25
C LEU A 86 0.00 -0.02 -18.07
N LEU A 87 -0.95 -0.77 -17.52
CA LEU A 87 -2.22 -1.07 -18.17
C LEU A 87 -3.28 -0.04 -17.77
N GLU A 88 -3.62 0.83 -18.70
CA GLU A 88 -4.71 1.78 -18.56
C GLU A 88 -6.03 1.12 -18.98
N LEU A 89 -7.01 1.11 -18.07
CA LEU A 89 -8.36 0.65 -18.36
C LEU A 89 -9.21 1.80 -18.91
N PRO A 90 -10.27 1.48 -19.69
CA PRO A 90 -11.26 2.46 -20.10
C PRO A 90 -11.80 3.25 -18.90
N GLY A 91 -11.84 4.58 -19.00
CA GLY A 91 -12.28 5.46 -17.91
C GLY A 91 -11.18 5.91 -16.95
N GLY A 92 -9.90 5.72 -17.29
CA GLY A 92 -8.76 6.19 -16.49
C GLY A 92 -8.46 5.31 -15.28
N GLY A 93 -8.99 4.08 -15.26
CA GLY A 93 -8.73 3.11 -14.21
C GLY A 93 -7.36 2.45 -14.35
N ASN A 94 -6.77 2.04 -13.23
CA ASN A 94 -5.49 1.34 -13.21
C ASN A 94 -5.67 -0.17 -12.96
N GLY A 95 -4.94 -1.01 -13.69
CA GLY A 95 -4.99 -2.48 -13.58
C GLY A 95 -4.72 -3.05 -12.19
N ILE A 96 -4.02 -2.31 -11.33
CA ILE A 96 -3.70 -2.76 -9.97
C ILE A 96 -4.94 -3.06 -9.14
N PHE A 97 -6.03 -2.30 -9.32
CA PHE A 97 -7.21 -2.44 -8.47
C PHE A 97 -7.87 -3.80 -8.63
N PHE A 98 -7.89 -4.32 -9.87
CA PHE A 98 -8.35 -5.67 -10.13
C PHE A 98 -7.56 -6.70 -9.33
N LEU A 99 -6.22 -6.62 -9.35
CA LEU A 99 -5.36 -7.56 -8.66
C LEU A 99 -5.52 -7.49 -7.14
N VAL A 100 -5.58 -6.28 -6.58
CA VAL A 100 -5.74 -6.07 -5.12
C VAL A 100 -7.09 -6.61 -4.64
N VAL A 101 -8.17 -6.36 -5.37
CA VAL A 101 -9.51 -6.88 -5.03
C VAL A 101 -9.54 -8.40 -5.14
N LEU A 102 -8.97 -8.96 -6.21
CA LEU A 102 -8.90 -10.42 -6.40
C LEU A 102 -8.09 -11.11 -5.31
N ALA A 103 -6.93 -10.55 -4.95
CA ALA A 103 -6.09 -11.07 -3.88
C ALA A 103 -6.77 -10.96 -2.51
N GLY A 104 -7.51 -9.87 -2.24
CA GLY A 104 -8.33 -9.73 -1.05
C GLY A 104 -9.45 -10.76 -0.96
N ALA A 105 -10.07 -11.11 -2.09
CA ALA A 105 -11.08 -12.16 -2.16
C ALA A 105 -10.48 -13.58 -1.98
N ALA A 106 -9.30 -13.85 -2.53
CA ALA A 106 -8.67 -15.17 -2.50
C ALA A 106 -7.93 -15.49 -1.18
N PHE A 107 -7.19 -14.51 -0.64
CA PHE A 107 -6.33 -14.69 0.55
C PHE A 107 -6.86 -13.97 1.79
N GLY A 108 -7.99 -13.28 1.67
CA GLY A 108 -8.66 -12.56 2.73
C GLY A 108 -8.23 -11.08 2.88
N PRO A 109 -8.95 -10.31 3.71
CA PRO A 109 -8.83 -8.85 3.76
C PRO A 109 -7.44 -8.33 4.15
N ARG A 110 -6.75 -9.05 5.05
CA ARG A 110 -5.41 -8.65 5.53
C ARG A 110 -4.37 -8.76 4.42
N PHE A 111 -4.39 -9.86 3.68
CA PHE A 111 -3.47 -10.06 2.56
C PHE A 111 -3.71 -9.03 1.46
N GLY A 112 -4.97 -8.77 1.11
CA GLY A 112 -5.33 -7.75 0.13
C GLY A 112 -4.84 -6.35 0.52
N LEU A 113 -4.99 -5.97 1.79
CA LEU A 113 -4.48 -4.69 2.29
C LEU A 113 -2.96 -4.59 2.21
N LEU A 114 -2.24 -5.64 2.61
CA LEU A 114 -0.77 -5.69 2.51
C LEU A 114 -0.30 -5.62 1.06
N LEU A 115 -0.99 -6.32 0.15
CA LEU A 115 -0.68 -6.28 -1.27
C LEU A 115 -0.91 -4.89 -1.86
N GLY A 116 -2.01 -4.22 -1.49
CA GLY A 116 -2.28 -2.85 -1.95
C GLY A 116 -1.21 -1.86 -1.49
N LEU A 117 -0.74 -2.01 -0.24
CA LEU A 117 0.34 -1.20 0.30
C LEU A 117 1.68 -1.47 -0.42
N SER A 118 2.01 -2.73 -0.66
CA SER A 118 3.25 -3.09 -1.35
C SER A 118 3.24 -2.76 -2.83
N ALA A 119 2.08 -2.70 -3.48
CA ALA A 119 1.94 -2.26 -4.86
C ALA A 119 2.15 -0.74 -5.04
N MET A 120 1.97 0.04 -3.96
CA MET A 120 2.04 1.51 -3.96
C MET A 120 3.37 2.07 -3.44
N ALA A 121 4.11 1.28 -2.65
CA ALA A 121 5.47 1.54 -2.19
C ALA A 121 6.49 1.53 -3.34
#